data_AF-A0A554L5U2-F1
#
_entry.id   AF-A0A554L5U2-F1
#
_cell.length_a   1.000
_cell.length_b   1.000
_cell.length_c   1.000
_cell.angle_alpha   90.00
_cell.angle_beta   90.00
_cell.angle_gamma   90.00
#
_symmetry.space_group_name_H-M   'P 1'
#
loop_
_entity.id
_entity.type
_entity.pdbx_description
1 polymer ?
#
loop_
_entity_poly.entity_id
_entity_poly.type
_entity_poly.pdbx_seq_one_letter_code
_entity_poly.pdbx_strand_id
1 'polypeptide(L)' 'MLNRRTNFLLNKDVLDKLVKLSRTRNISMAEVVRRAVEKEYEEEKELETRKKAIDATLMGRLMSKGKIDYKELINYGRKY' A
#
# COMPACT_ATOMS: atom_id res chain seq x y z
N MET A 1 8.07 13.03 -20.55
CA MET A 1 8.98 12.62 -19.46
C MET A 1 10.41 12.62 -19.98
N LEU A 2 11.36 13.21 -19.25
CA LEU A 2 12.79 13.06 -19.57
C LEU A 2 13.27 11.70 -19.06
N ASN A 3 13.64 10.80 -19.97
CA ASN A 3 14.27 9.53 -19.62
C ASN A 3 15.75 9.78 -19.30
N ARG A 4 16.24 9.27 -18.17
CA ARG A 4 17.67 9.27 -17.84
C ARG A 4 18.21 7.84 -17.86
N ARG A 5 19.40 7.66 -18.43
CA ARG A 5 20.13 6.40 -18.38
C ARG A 5 21.01 6.39 -17.13
N THR A 6 21.00 5.30 -16.40
CA THR A 6 21.85 5.07 -15.24
C THR A 6 22.29 3.61 -15.24
N ASN A 7 23.44 3.34 -14.63
CA ASN A 7 23.96 2.00 -14.42
C ASN A 7 23.84 1.69 -12.93
N PHE A 8 23.38 0.49 -12.59
CA PHE A 8 23.28 0.02 -11.22
C PHE A 8 23.81 -1.40 -11.13
N LEU A 9 24.45 -1.71 -10.01
CA LEU A 9 25.00 -3.02 -9.74
C LEU A 9 23.89 -3.92 -9.19
N LEU A 10 23.73 -5.11 -9.78
CA LEU A 10 22.77 -6.11 -9.33
C LEU A 10 23.47 -7.41 -8.99
N ASN A 11 22.96 -8.09 -7.97
CA ASN A 11 23.30 -9.47 -7.72
C ASN A 11 22.74 -10.36 -8.84
N LYS A 12 23.43 -11.46 -9.13
CA LYS A 12 23.07 -12.39 -10.21
C LYS A 12 21.62 -12.87 -10.13
N ASP A 13 21.17 -13.26 -8.94
CA ASP A 13 19.81 -13.75 -8.73
C ASP A 13 18.73 -12.71 -9.05
N VAL A 14 19.01 -11.43 -8.78
CA VAL A 14 18.10 -10.33 -9.08
C VAL A 14 18.05 -10.08 -10.58
N LEU A 15 19.21 -10.11 -11.24
CA LEU A 15 19.31 -9.97 -12.69
C LEU A 15 18.56 -11.10 -13.41
N ASP A 16 18.73 -12.35 -12.98
CA ASP A 16 18.06 -13.50 -13.57
C ASP A 16 16.52 -13.39 -13.43
N LYS A 17 16.04 -12.94 -12.27
CA LYS A 17 14.61 -12.67 -12.04
C LYS A 17 14.09 -11.57 -12.95
N LEU A 18 14.83 -10.47 -13.10
CA LEU A 18 14.46 -9.35 -13.98
C LEU A 18 14.39 -9.79 -15.44
N VAL A 19 15.39 -10.53 -15.93
CA VAL A 19 15.42 -11.06 -17.29
C VAL A 19 14.25 -12.03 -17.53
N LYS A 20 13.96 -12.91 -16.58
CA LYS A 20 12.82 -13.82 -16.68
C LYS A 20 11.50 -13.05 -16.76
N LEU A 21 11.29 -12.09 -15.86
CA LEU A 21 10.09 -11.25 -15.83
C LEU A 21 9.93 -10.41 -17.10
N SER A 22 11.01 -9.83 -17.60
CA SER A 22 10.99 -9.01 -18.80
C SER A 22 10.59 -9.84 -20.02
N ARG A 23 11.11 -11.07 -20.14
CA ARG A 23 10.75 -12.03 -21.19
C ARG A 23 9.30 -12.49 -21.06
N THR A 24 8.88 -12.93 -19.87
CA THR A 24 7.51 -13.42 -19.63
C THR A 24 6.46 -12.35 -19.95
N ARG A 25 6.76 -11.08 -19.65
CA ARG A 25 5.83 -9.96 -19.86
C ARG A 25 6.04 -9.22 -21.18
N ASN A 26 7.01 -9.64 -22.00
CA ASN A 26 7.40 -8.99 -23.25
C ASN A 26 7.62 -7.46 -23.12
N ILE A 27 8.36 -7.06 -22.09
CA ILE A 27 8.71 -5.65 -21.81
C ILE A 27 10.21 -5.50 -21.52
N SER A 28 10.72 -4.28 -21.57
CA SER A 28 12.12 -4.01 -21.21
C SER A 28 12.39 -4.20 -19.71
N MET A 29 13.62 -4.53 -19.34
CA MET A 29 14.02 -4.58 -17.91
C MET A 29 13.80 -3.24 -17.20
N ALA A 30 14.06 -2.12 -17.88
CA ALA A 30 13.82 -0.78 -17.34
C ALA A 30 12.33 -0.52 -17.06
N GLU A 31 11.42 -1.11 -17.84
CA GLU A 31 9.98 -1.06 -17.58
C GLU A 31 9.60 -1.91 -16.35
N VAL A 32 10.21 -3.09 -16.18
CA VAL A 32 10.00 -3.92 -14.99
C VAL A 32 10.42 -3.16 -13.73
N VAL A 33 11.60 -2.52 -13.77
CA VAL A 33 12.11 -1.71 -12.65
C VAL A 33 11.20 -0.52 -12.38
N ARG A 34 10.78 0.23 -13.41
CA ARG A 34 9.86 1.37 -13.24
C ARG A 34 8.57 0.97 -12.53
N ARG A 35 7.93 -0.10 -12.96
CA ARG A 35 6.69 -0.59 -12.32
C ARG A 35 6.90 -1.05 -10.89
N ALA A 36 8.03 -1.68 -10.59
CA ALA A 36 8.36 -2.10 -9.23
C ALA A 36 8.53 -0.89 -8.31
N VAL A 37 9.21 0.16 -8.80
CA VAL A 37 9.39 1.41 -8.06
C VAL A 37 8.06 2.14 -7.86
N GLU A 38 7.25 2.28 -8.92
CA GLU A 38 5.92 2.90 -8.82
C GLU A 38 5.05 2.19 -7.77
N LYS A 39 5.05 0.86 -7.80
CA LYS A 39 4.32 0.05 -6.82
C LYS A 39 4.79 0.28 -5.39
N GLU A 40 6.10 0.31 -5.14
CA GLU A 40 6.66 0.54 -3.79
C GLU A 40 6.20 1.90 -3.22
N TYR A 41 6.28 2.96 -4.05
CA TYR A 41 5.84 4.29 -3.64
C TYR A 41 4.33 4.41 -3.44
N GLU A 42 3.53 3.71 -4.25
CA GLU A 42 2.08 3.63 -4.06
C GLU A 42 1.73 2.94 -2.73
N GLU A 43 2.37 1.82 -2.42
CA GLU A 43 2.17 1.09 -1.16
C GLU A 43 2.58 1.95 0.05
N GLU A 44 3.70 2.67 -0.02
CA GLU A 44 4.15 3.59 1.03
C GLU A 44 3.12 4.72 1.27
N LYS A 45 2.61 5.32 0.19
CA LYS A 45 1.60 6.37 0.26
C LYS A 45 0.27 5.86 0.84
N GLU A 46 -0.13 4.65 0.49
CA GLU A 46 -1.32 4.01 1.08
C GLU A 46 -1.15 3.80 2.58
N LEU A 47 -0.01 3.27 3.03
CA LEU A 47 0.29 3.06 4.44
C LEU A 47 0.27 4.38 5.21
N GLU A 48 0.88 5.41 4.65
CA GLU A 48 0.88 6.75 5.27
C GLU A 48 -0.54 7.31 5.38
N THR A 49 -1.36 7.15 4.34
CA THR A 49 -2.75 7.57 4.32
C THR A 49 -3.58 6.84 5.38
N ARG A 50 -3.41 5.51 5.48
CA ARG A 50 -4.07 4.70 6.53
C ARG A 50 -3.66 5.16 7.92
N LYS A 51 -2.37 5.42 8.14
CA LYS A 51 -1.86 5.92 9.41
C LYS A 51 -2.52 7.25 9.80
N LYS A 52 -2.56 8.22 8.86
CA LYS A 52 -3.24 9.51 9.07
C LYS A 52 -4.73 9.34 9.39
N ALA A 53 -5.42 8.42 8.71
CA ALA A 53 -6.84 8.16 8.97
C ALA A 53 -7.08 7.55 10.36
N ILE A 54 -6.21 6.62 10.79
CA ILE A 54 -6.25 6.03 12.14
C ILE A 54 -6.03 7.12 13.19
N ASP A 55 -4.99 7.93 13.03
CA ASP A 55 -4.65 8.99 13.98
C ASP A 55 -5.79 10.00 14.10
N ALA A 56 -6.37 10.43 12.98
CA ALA A 56 -7.54 11.32 12.97
C ALA A 56 -8.75 10.69 13.67
N THR A 57 -9.01 9.40 13.43
CA THR A 57 -10.10 8.67 14.08
C THR A 57 -9.87 8.60 15.58
N LEU A 58 -8.66 8.26 16.03
CA LEU A 58 -8.33 8.16 17.45
C LEU A 58 -8.42 9.51 18.17
N MET A 59 -8.01 10.62 17.54
CA MET A 59 -8.14 11.96 18.10
C MET A 59 -9.60 12.40 18.24
N GLY A 60 -10.45 12.08 17.27
CA GLY A 60 -11.87 12.46 17.28
C GLY A 60 -12.79 11.49 18.03
N ARG A 61 -12.30 10.32 18.43
CA ARG A 61 -13.14 9.27 19.03
C ARG A 61 -13.48 9.60 20.48
N LEU A 62 -14.77 9.85 20.72
CA LEU A 62 -15.35 9.82 22.06
C LEU A 62 -15.34 8.36 22.55
N MET A 63 -14.40 8.02 23.43
CA MET A 63 -14.36 6.71 24.06
C MET A 63 -15.45 6.62 25.13
N SER A 64 -16.33 5.63 25.03
CA SER A 64 -17.27 5.30 26.11
C SER A 64 -16.47 4.94 27.36
N LYS A 65 -16.68 5.67 28.46
CA LYS A 65 -16.03 5.41 29.75
C LYS A 65 -16.63 4.23 30.51
N GLY A 66 -17.70 3.60 29.99
CA GLY A 66 -18.45 2.54 30.65
C GLY A 66 -18.74 1.33 29.75
N LYS A 67 -19.26 0.27 30.37
CA LYS A 67 -19.71 -0.94 29.66
C LYS A 67 -20.81 -0.57 28.65
N ILE A 68 -20.60 -0.95 27.39
CA ILE A 68 -21.57 -0.77 26.32
C ILE A 68 -22.59 -1.92 26.41
N ASP A 69 -23.89 -1.62 26.46
CA ASP A 69 -24.94 -2.62 26.27
C ASP A 69 -25.14 -2.87 24.77
N TYR A 70 -24.48 -3.90 24.27
CA TYR A 70 -24.56 -4.28 22.87
C TYR A 70 -25.95 -4.75 22.45
N LYS A 71 -26.77 -5.29 23.37
CA LYS A 71 -28.11 -5.80 23.04
C LYS A 71 -29.04 -4.64 22.72
N GLU A 72 -28.99 -3.57 23.51
CA GLU A 72 -29.77 -2.36 23.26
C GLU A 72 -29.28 -1.65 21.98
N LEU A 73 -27.96 -1.55 21.79
CA LEU A 73 -27.36 -0.93 20.60
C LEU A 73 -27.79 -1.64 19.30
N ILE A 74 -27.74 -2.97 19.28
CA ILE A 74 -28.14 -3.78 18.13
C ILE A 74 -29.63 -3.63 17.85
N ASN A 75 -30.47 -3.61 18.88
CA ASN A 75 -31.91 -3.43 18.72
C ASN A 75 -32.27 -2.04 18.22
N TYR A 76 -31.56 -1.00 18.69
CA TYR A 76 -31.73 0.37 18.20
C TYR A 76 -31.38 0.46 16.70
N GLY A 77 -30.25 -0.11 16.27
CA GLY A 77 -29.84 -0.12 14.87
C GLY A 77 -30.68 -0.99 13.94
N ARG A 78 -31.58 -1.84 14.46
CA ARG A 78 -32.57 -2.60 13.67
C ARG A 78 -33.92 -1.89 13.54
N LYS A 79 -34.17 -0.91 14.40
CA LYS A 79 -35.42 -0.14 14.44
C LYS A 79 -35.43 0.99 13.39
N TYR A 80 -34.25 1.41 12.96
CA TYR A 80 -34.00 2.40 11.91
C TYR A 80 -33.21 1.74 10.79
#